data_AF-A0A2R5L371-F1
#
_entry.id   AF-A0A2R5L371-F1
#
_cell.length_a   1.000
_cell.length_b   1.000
_cell.length_c   1.000
_cell.angle_alpha   90.00
_cell.angle_beta   90.00
_cell.angle_gamma   90.00
#
_symmetry.space_group_name_H-M   'P 1'
#
loop_
_entity.id
_entity.type
_entity.pdbx_description
1 polymer ?
#
loop_
_entity_poly.entity_id
_entity_poly.type
_entity_poly.pdbx_seq_one_letter_code
_entity_poly.pdbx_strand_id
1 'polypeptide(L)'
;RILENRIHCPLCCKVTQTKDGQLPPRDNLMVFLVESSCEERPPCANCDNGHHADFFCNTCGQALCCQCREETHRARMFSTHDIIHMSKRGREVNKKCTLHGEPYIMFSAAKHTMLCINCFRESSVDARLHCTDLETAYSMG
;
A
#
# COMPACT_ATOMS: atom_id res chain seq x y z
N ARG A 1 -17.68 -17.20 4.75
CA ARG A 1 -18.06 -18.03 5.92
C ARG A 1 -17.63 -19.46 5.59
N ILE A 2 -16.76 -20.07 6.39
CA ILE A 2 -16.34 -21.46 6.17
C ILE A 2 -17.38 -22.34 6.87
N LEU A 3 -18.08 -23.15 6.10
CA LEU A 3 -18.96 -24.19 6.61
C LEU A 3 -18.49 -25.49 5.96
N GLU A 4 -18.17 -26.50 6.78
CA GLU A 4 -17.88 -27.86 6.30
C GLU A 4 -16.76 -27.99 5.23
N ASN A 5 -15.57 -27.43 5.46
CA ASN A 5 -14.44 -27.48 4.51
C ASN A 5 -14.76 -26.94 3.10
N ARG A 6 -15.72 -26.03 3.01
CA ARG A 6 -16.14 -25.40 1.76
C ARG A 6 -16.06 -23.89 1.88
N ILE A 7 -15.41 -23.28 0.90
CA ILE A 7 -15.36 -21.83 0.74
C ILE A 7 -16.43 -21.44 -0.27
N HIS A 8 -17.37 -20.61 0.16
CA HIS A 8 -18.38 -20.01 -0.71
C HIS A 8 -17.89 -18.65 -1.18
N CYS A 9 -17.77 -18.47 -2.50
CA CYS A 9 -17.56 -17.15 -3.08
C CYS A 9 -18.84 -16.31 -2.92
N PRO A 10 -18.81 -15.14 -2.26
CA PRO A 10 -19.99 -14.30 -2.04
C PRO A 10 -20.50 -13.63 -3.33
N LEU A 11 -19.72 -13.64 -4.42
CA LEU A 11 -20.06 -12.97 -5.68
C LEU A 11 -20.71 -13.90 -6.70
N CYS A 12 -20.20 -15.13 -6.83
CA CYS A 12 -20.69 -16.09 -7.82
C CYS A 12 -21.28 -17.37 -7.20
N CYS A 13 -21.35 -17.44 -5.87
CA CYS A 13 -21.84 -18.59 -5.11
C CYS A 13 -21.10 -19.92 -5.37
N LYS A 14 -19.99 -19.89 -6.10
CA LYS A 14 -19.19 -21.08 -6.40
C LYS A 14 -18.57 -21.62 -5.11
N VAL A 15 -18.68 -22.93 -4.96
CA VAL A 15 -18.22 -23.66 -3.79
C VAL A 15 -16.89 -24.32 -4.12
N THR A 16 -15.83 -23.91 -3.41
CA THR A 16 -14.50 -24.51 -3.53
C THR A 16 -14.27 -25.43 -2.35
N GLN A 17 -14.01 -26.72 -2.61
CA GLN A 17 -13.58 -27.67 -1.57
C GLN A 17 -12.13 -27.39 -1.19
N THR A 18 -11.87 -27.20 0.10
CA THR A 18 -10.51 -27.14 0.64
C THR A 18 -10.02 -28.56 0.89
N LYS A 19 -8.84 -28.93 0.36
CA LYS A 19 -8.16 -30.14 0.83
C LYS A 19 -7.79 -29.95 2.30
N ASP A 20 -8.24 -30.88 3.15
CA ASP A 20 -7.93 -30.94 4.59
C ASP A 20 -8.28 -29.69 5.43
N GLY A 21 -9.26 -28.89 5.00
CA GLY A 21 -9.68 -27.69 5.73
C GLY A 21 -8.65 -26.55 5.71
N GLN A 22 -7.56 -26.69 4.96
CA GLN A 22 -6.57 -25.63 4.79
C GLN A 22 -7.10 -24.57 3.82
N LEU A 23 -7.07 -23.32 4.29
CA LEU A 23 -7.32 -22.16 3.44
C LEU A 23 -6.23 -22.08 2.35
N PRO A 24 -6.57 -21.58 1.15
CA PRO A 24 -5.55 -21.23 0.18
C PRO A 24 -4.54 -20.27 0.83
N PRO A 25 -3.24 -20.40 0.48
CA PRO A 25 -2.21 -19.53 1.01
C PRO A 25 -2.59 -18.06 0.78
N ARG A 26 -2.27 -17.21 1.76
CA ARG A 26 -2.50 -15.77 1.63
C ARG A 26 -1.76 -15.26 0.40
N ASP A 27 -2.48 -14.49 -0.41
CA ASP A 27 -1.86 -13.74 -1.49
C ASP A 27 -1.10 -12.55 -0.90
N ASN A 28 0.22 -12.73 -0.76
CA ASN A 28 1.11 -11.71 -0.22
C ASN A 28 1.11 -10.41 -1.03
N LEU A 29 0.80 -10.46 -2.33
CA LEU A 29 0.68 -9.28 -3.17
C LEU A 29 -0.60 -8.51 -2.81
N MET A 30 -1.73 -9.21 -2.72
CA MET A 30 -3.00 -8.59 -2.28
C MET A 30 -2.91 -8.04 -0.86
N VAL A 31 -2.30 -8.78 0.08
CA VAL A 31 -2.06 -8.31 1.45
C VAL A 31 -1.17 -7.07 1.43
N PHE A 32 -0.09 -7.08 0.64
CA PHE A 32 0.77 -5.92 0.46
C PHE A 32 -0.02 -4.71 -0.04
N LEU A 33 -0.82 -4.86 -1.09
CA LEU A 33 -1.58 -3.78 -1.70
C LEU A 33 -2.63 -3.22 -0.74
N VAL A 34 -3.38 -4.07 -0.04
CA VAL A 34 -4.40 -3.63 0.92
C VAL A 34 -3.75 -2.86 2.08
N GLU A 35 -2.66 -3.39 2.65
CA GLU A 35 -1.95 -2.73 3.75
C GLU A 35 -1.24 -1.45 3.30
N SER A 36 -0.69 -1.41 2.08
CA SER A 36 -0.10 -0.19 1.50
C SER A 36 -1.17 0.84 1.07
N SER A 37 -2.39 0.40 0.78
CA SER A 37 -3.55 1.28 0.52
C SER A 37 -4.22 1.80 1.78
N CYS A 38 -3.82 1.28 2.96
CA CYS A 38 -4.31 1.79 4.23
C CYS A 38 -3.67 3.17 4.44
N GLU A 39 -4.36 4.20 3.94
CA GLU A 39 -4.10 5.59 4.27
C GLU A 39 -4.27 5.72 5.78
N GLU A 40 -3.20 5.55 6.56
CA GLU A 40 -3.18 6.08 7.92
C GLU A 40 -3.43 7.57 7.78
N ARG A 41 -4.64 8.02 8.17
CA ARG A 41 -5.04 9.42 8.15
C ARG A 41 -4.70 10.00 9.50
N PRO A 42 -3.51 10.60 9.67
CA PRO A 42 -3.13 11.20 10.93
C PRO A 42 -4.10 12.34 11.28
N PRO A 43 -4.23 12.68 12.57
CA PRO A 43 -4.99 13.86 12.96
C PRO A 43 -4.38 15.12 12.34
N CYS A 44 -5.24 16.07 12.00
CA CYS A 44 -4.81 17.39 11.55
C CYS A 44 -3.97 18.08 12.64
N ALA A 45 -2.78 18.55 12.29
CA ALA A 45 -1.85 19.23 13.19
C ALA A 45 -2.39 20.56 13.75
N ASN A 46 -3.41 21.12 13.09
CA ASN A 46 -4.01 22.41 13.43
C ASN A 46 -5.39 22.26 14.09
N CYS A 47 -5.88 21.04 14.33
CA CYS A 47 -7.18 20.81 14.98
C CYS A 47 -7.04 19.97 16.26
N ASP A 48 -7.52 20.49 17.38
CA ASP A 48 -7.61 19.73 18.64
C ASP A 48 -8.77 18.71 18.65
N ASN A 49 -9.73 18.86 17.73
CA ASN A 49 -10.94 18.02 17.65
C ASN A 49 -10.75 16.69 16.89
N GLY A 50 -9.51 16.29 16.57
CA GLY A 50 -9.23 14.98 15.97
C GLY A 50 -9.77 14.79 14.55
N HIS A 51 -9.97 15.86 13.79
CA HIS A 51 -10.28 15.76 12.37
C HIS A 51 -9.15 15.04 11.62
N HIS A 52 -9.50 14.12 10.74
CA HIS A 52 -8.52 13.47 9.87
C HIS A 52 -7.90 14.47 8.90
N ALA A 53 -6.60 14.33 8.65
CA ALA A 53 -5.93 15.05 7.60
C ALA A 53 -6.21 14.40 6.23
N ASP A 54 -6.51 15.23 5.25
CA ASP A 54 -6.64 14.83 3.83
C ASP A 54 -5.51 15.44 2.98
N PHE A 55 -4.77 16.39 3.55
CA PHE A 55 -3.70 17.12 2.89
C PHE A 55 -2.42 17.06 3.72
N PHE A 56 -1.28 17.14 3.06
CA PHE A 56 0.02 17.24 3.70
C PHE A 56 0.78 18.42 3.10
N CYS A 57 1.26 19.30 3.97
CA CYS A 57 2.13 20.39 3.56
C CYS A 57 3.58 19.93 3.63
N ASN A 58 4.23 19.77 2.48
CA ASN A 58 5.65 19.36 2.38
C ASN A 58 6.58 20.43 2.96
N THR A 59 6.20 21.71 2.86
CA THR A 59 6.97 22.83 3.39
C THR A 59 6.97 22.87 4.93
N CYS A 60 5.84 22.53 5.56
CA CYS A 60 5.70 22.51 7.03
C CYS A 60 5.94 21.13 7.65
N GLY A 61 5.93 20.06 6.85
CA GLY A 61 5.97 18.69 7.35
C GLY A 61 4.73 18.27 8.14
N GLN A 62 3.58 18.92 7.90
CA GLN A 62 2.37 18.77 8.72
C GLN A 62 1.17 18.25 7.91
N ALA A 63 0.36 17.42 8.56
CA ALA A 63 -0.89 16.90 8.02
C ALA A 63 -2.05 17.82 8.38
N LEU A 64 -2.92 18.11 7.42
CA LEU A 64 -3.93 19.17 7.48
C LEU A 64 -5.28 18.65 6.96
N CYS A 65 -6.36 19.05 7.60
CA CYS A 65 -7.70 18.87 7.05
C CYS A 65 -7.99 19.94 5.97
N CYS A 66 -9.08 19.74 5.22
CA CYS A 66 -9.50 20.68 4.16
C CYS A 66 -9.65 22.12 4.68
N GLN A 67 -10.24 22.29 5.86
CA GLN A 67 -10.46 23.61 6.46
C GLN A 67 -9.14 24.31 6.82
N CYS A 68 -8.20 23.61 7.48
CA CYS A 68 -6.91 24.20 7.84
C CYS A 68 -6.04 24.51 6.62
N ARG A 69 -6.17 23.74 5.53
CA ARG A 69 -5.58 24.11 4.24
C ARG A 69 -6.12 25.45 3.76
N GLU A 70 -7.44 25.65 3.79
CA GLU A 70 -8.05 26.86 3.24
C GLU A 70 -7.90 28.09 4.14
N GLU A 71 -7.93 27.94 5.46
CA GLU A 71 -7.81 29.05 6.39
C GLU A 71 -6.35 29.47 6.61
N THR A 72 -5.46 28.49 6.83
CA THR A 72 -4.06 28.76 7.12
C THR A 72 -3.23 28.91 5.84
N HIS A 73 -3.39 28.02 4.86
CA HIS A 73 -2.48 28.00 3.71
C HIS A 73 -2.93 28.82 2.49
N ARG A 74 -4.18 29.30 2.47
CA ARG A 74 -4.62 30.30 1.48
C ARG A 74 -4.17 31.71 1.84
N ALA A 75 -3.77 31.94 3.09
CA ALA A 75 -3.21 33.22 3.51
C ALA A 75 -1.91 33.49 2.74
N ARG A 76 -1.70 34.76 2.36
CA ARG A 76 -0.63 35.21 1.45
C ARG A 76 0.79 34.83 1.88
N MET A 77 1.00 34.58 3.18
CA MET A 77 2.28 34.18 3.75
C MET A 77 2.61 32.69 3.50
N PHE A 78 1.62 31.87 3.18
CA PHE A 78 1.73 30.42 3.05
C PHE A 78 1.32 29.89 1.66
N SER A 79 0.96 30.79 0.74
CA SER A 79 0.53 30.45 -0.62
C SER A 79 1.63 29.84 -1.50
N THR A 80 2.88 29.88 -1.05
CA THR A 80 4.03 29.24 -1.69
C THR A 80 4.28 27.83 -1.18
N HIS A 81 3.54 27.37 -0.16
CA HIS A 81 3.75 26.06 0.42
C HIS A 81 3.29 24.97 -0.53
N ASP A 82 4.10 23.92 -0.66
CA ASP A 82 3.75 22.75 -1.46
C ASP A 82 2.81 21.85 -0.65
N ILE A 83 1.57 21.72 -1.13
CA ILE A 83 0.50 20.98 -0.46
C ILE A 83 -0.03 19.92 -1.41
N ILE A 84 0.08 18.68 -0.97
CA ILE A 84 -0.39 17.51 -1.71
C ILE A 84 -1.56 16.85 -0.98
N HIS A 85 -2.47 16.25 -1.75
CA HIS A 85 -3.51 15.41 -1.17
C HIS A 85 -2.89 14.10 -0.67
N MET A 86 -3.34 13.58 0.47
CA MET A 86 -2.78 12.36 1.06
C MET A 86 -2.90 11.14 0.14
N SER A 87 -3.93 11.06 -0.69
CA SER A 87 -4.02 10.01 -1.73
C SER A 87 -2.92 10.06 -2.79
N LYS A 88 -2.30 11.24 -3.02
CA LYS A 88 -1.11 11.35 -3.87
C LYS A 88 0.16 10.91 -3.15
N ARG A 89 0.18 10.99 -1.81
CA ARG A 89 1.26 10.51 -0.92
C ARG A 89 1.17 9.00 -0.67
N GLY A 90 -0.02 8.39 -0.76
CA GLY A 90 -0.24 6.95 -0.58
C GLY A 90 0.55 6.04 -1.52
N ARG A 91 1.15 6.59 -2.59
CA ARG A 91 2.13 5.89 -3.43
C ARG A 91 3.52 5.76 -2.80
N GLU A 92 3.80 6.45 -1.70
CA GLU A 92 5.09 6.44 -1.00
C GLU A 92 5.08 5.64 0.32
N VAL A 93 3.99 4.93 0.65
CA VAL A 93 4.06 3.86 1.67
C VAL A 93 4.69 2.63 1.03
N ASN A 94 5.88 2.82 0.45
CA ASN A 94 6.70 1.74 -0.05
C ASN A 94 7.16 0.98 1.18
N LYS A 95 6.50 -0.14 1.51
CA LYS A 95 7.05 -1.02 2.55
C LYS A 95 8.49 -1.31 2.16
N LYS A 96 9.37 -1.06 3.12
CA LYS A 96 10.80 -1.20 2.93
C LYS A 96 11.17 -2.66 3.15
N CYS A 97 12.13 -3.14 2.40
CA CYS A 97 12.74 -4.43 2.63
C CYS A 97 13.29 -4.49 4.05
N THR A 98 12.91 -5.52 4.79
CA THR A 98 13.38 -5.73 6.17
C THR A 98 14.89 -5.96 6.25
N LEU A 99 15.51 -6.41 5.16
CA LEU A 99 16.95 -6.65 5.08
C LEU A 99 17.72 -5.41 4.65
N HIS A 100 17.25 -4.71 3.62
CA HIS A 100 18.02 -3.64 2.97
C HIS A 100 17.49 -2.23 3.23
N GLY A 101 16.30 -2.07 3.82
CA GLY A 101 15.69 -0.76 4.07
C GLY A 101 15.19 -0.01 2.82
N GLU A 102 15.39 -0.59 1.64
CA GLU A 102 14.98 -0.03 0.35
C GLU A 102 13.52 -0.40 0.01
N PRO A 103 12.80 0.44 -0.75
CA PRO A 103 11.42 0.14 -1.15
C PRO A 103 11.34 -1.16 -1.97
N TYR A 104 10.30 -1.95 -1.75
CA TYR A 104 9.99 -3.06 -2.65
C TYR A 104 9.57 -2.51 -4.02
N ILE A 105 10.17 -3.04 -5.09
CA ILE A 105 9.94 -2.58 -6.48
C ILE A 105 9.62 -3.72 -7.46
N MET A 106 9.86 -4.97 -7.06
CA MET A 106 9.70 -6.14 -7.89
C MET A 106 8.91 -7.21 -7.13
N PHE A 107 8.23 -8.09 -7.86
CA PHE A 107 7.55 -9.27 -7.35
C PHE A 107 8.08 -10.51 -8.06
N SER A 108 8.46 -11.54 -7.29
CA SER A 108 8.86 -12.84 -7.82
C SER A 108 7.66 -13.77 -7.85
N ALA A 109 7.18 -14.12 -9.05
CA ALA A 109 6.08 -15.08 -9.22
C ALA A 109 6.47 -16.49 -8.76
N ALA A 110 7.74 -16.87 -8.97
CA ALA A 110 8.26 -18.19 -8.59
C ALA A 110 8.28 -18.40 -7.06
N LYS A 111 8.58 -17.35 -6.29
CA LYS A 111 8.67 -17.41 -4.82
C LYS A 111 7.48 -16.76 -4.12
N HIS A 112 6.58 -16.12 -4.85
CA HIS A 112 5.45 -15.35 -4.33
C HIS A 112 5.86 -14.29 -3.28
N THR A 113 6.97 -13.59 -3.54
CA THR A 113 7.61 -12.66 -2.60
C THR A 113 7.97 -11.33 -3.26
N MET A 114 7.95 -10.26 -2.45
CA MET A 114 8.32 -8.90 -2.83
C MET A 114 9.84 -8.71 -2.69
N LEU A 115 10.46 -8.02 -3.64
CA LEU A 115 11.90 -7.81 -3.71
C LEU A 115 12.21 -6.31 -3.87
N CYS A 116 13.15 -5.81 -3.06
CA CYS A 116 13.77 -4.51 -3.32
C CYS A 116 14.85 -4.67 -4.41
N ILE A 117 15.45 -3.56 -4.84
CA ILE A 117 16.51 -3.57 -5.85
C ILE A 117 17.70 -4.45 -5.45
N ASN A 118 18.05 -4.49 -4.17
CA ASN A 118 19.17 -5.30 -3.68
C ASN A 118 18.80 -6.79 -3.61
N CYS A 119 17.62 -7.15 -3.08
CA CYS A 119 17.14 -8.54 -3.13
C CYS A 119 17.04 -9.08 -4.55
N PHE A 120 16.67 -8.24 -5.51
CA PHE A 120 16.61 -8.61 -6.93
C PHE A 120 18.01 -8.86 -7.51
N ARG A 121 19.00 -8.02 -7.16
CA ARG A 121 20.41 -8.21 -7.57
C ARG A 121 21.04 -9.45 -6.96
N GLU A 122 20.66 -9.79 -5.73
CA GLU A 122 21.12 -10.99 -5.01
C GLU A 122 20.42 -12.28 -5.48
N SER A 123 19.32 -12.16 -6.23
CA SER A 123 18.61 -13.31 -6.79
C SER A 123 19.36 -13.91 -7.99
N SER A 124 19.28 -15.23 -8.14
CA SER A 124 19.90 -15.94 -9.27
C SER A 124 19.35 -15.46 -10.62
N VAL A 125 20.13 -15.61 -11.68
CA VAL A 125 19.76 -15.18 -13.04
C VAL A 125 18.43 -15.82 -13.47
N ASP A 126 18.23 -17.10 -13.18
CA ASP A 126 16.97 -17.80 -13.48
C ASP A 126 15.79 -17.25 -12.66
N ALA A 127 16.00 -16.93 -11.38
CA ALA A 127 14.94 -16.34 -10.55
C ALA A 127 14.53 -14.95 -11.05
N ARG A 128 15.47 -14.19 -11.63
CA ARG A 128 15.21 -12.85 -12.17
C ARG A 128 14.30 -12.88 -13.41
N LEU A 129 14.29 -13.97 -14.19
CA LEU A 129 13.38 -14.14 -15.33
C LEU A 129 11.91 -14.26 -14.89
N HIS A 130 11.69 -14.67 -13.64
CA HIS A 130 10.36 -14.80 -13.04
C HIS A 130 10.00 -13.63 -12.11
N CYS A 131 10.75 -12.52 -12.20
CA CYS A 131 10.46 -11.30 -11.47
C CYS A 131 9.84 -10.27 -12.42
N THR A 132 8.74 -9.67 -12.00
CA THR A 132 8.07 -8.60 -12.72
C THR A 132 7.97 -7.37 -11.82
N ASP A 133 7.84 -6.19 -12.41
CA ASP A 133 7.52 -4.99 -11.64
C ASP A 133 6.12 -5.12 -11.02
N LEU A 134 5.85 -4.28 -10.01
CA LEU A 134 4.61 -4.36 -9.24
C LEU A 134 3.36 -3.98 -10.05
N GLU A 135 3.50 -3.12 -11.04
CA GLU A 135 2.38 -2.69 -11.89
C GLU A 135 1.97 -3.82 -12.85
N THR A 136 2.95 -4.44 -13.49
CA THR A 136 2.74 -5.61 -14.34
C THR A 136 2.19 -6.79 -13.54
N ALA A 137 2.74 -7.08 -12.35
CA ALA A 137 2.23 -8.13 -11.47
C ALA A 137 0.76 -7.92 -11.11
N TYR A 138 0.35 -6.67 -10.87
CA TYR A 138 -1.04 -6.31 -10.58
C TYR A 138 -1.96 -6.55 -11.78
N SER A 139 -1.54 -6.20 -12.99
CA SER A 139 -2.37 -6.40 -14.20
C SER A 139 -2.60 -7.88 -14.57
N MET A 140 -1.78 -8.79 -14.04
CA MET A 140 -1.83 -10.22 -14.35
C MET A 140 -2.56 -11.07 -13.30
N GLY A 141 -2.96 -10.48 -12.16
CA GLY A 141 -3.70 -11.14 -11.07
C GLY A 141 -5.19 -10.79 -11.08
#